data_AF-A0A0E0ME69-F1
#
_entry.id   AF-A0A0E0ME69-F1
#
_cell.length_a   1.000
_cell.length_b   1.000
_cell.length_c   1.000
_cell.angle_alpha   90.00
_cell.angle_beta   90.00
_cell.angle_gamma   90.00
#
_symmetry.space_group_name_H-M   'P 1'
#
loop_
_entity.id
_entity.type
_entity.pdbx_description
1 polymer ?
#
loop_
_entity_poly.entity_id
_entity_poly.type
_entity_poly.pdbx_seq_one_letter_code
_entity_poly.pdbx_strand_id
1 'polypeptide(L)'
;MASIVKNHFLLAVVAAVLLAATASRVTVTSLANTTTAISTSGRAAAAGVPARVANTTAAAAAPTVYDMLVKYGFPPGILPAGAQGYTLNPDDGSFQVTLPGDCVVDVQGYKLRYRSQIYGNVHAGSIDGLDGVSVKIAIVWVGIHDVEVDGGDITFHAGAISKSSPAGGFQTSPSCQ
;
A
#
# COMPACT_ATOMS: atom_id res chain seq x y z
N MET A 1 23.33 -11.09 26.97
CA MET A 1 21.92 -11.55 26.92
C MET A 1 21.21 -11.17 25.60
N ALA A 2 21.46 -9.99 25.01
CA ALA A 2 20.86 -9.57 23.72
C ALA A 2 21.22 -10.45 22.50
N SER A 3 22.45 -11.00 22.42
CA SER A 3 22.89 -11.80 21.27
C SER A 3 22.24 -13.19 21.19
N ILE A 4 21.88 -13.79 22.33
CA ILE A 4 21.25 -15.12 22.38
C ILE A 4 19.79 -15.05 21.92
N VAL A 5 19.05 -14.03 22.36
CA VAL A 5 17.66 -13.81 21.95
C VAL A 5 17.57 -13.52 20.44
N LYS A 6 18.49 -12.70 19.91
CA LYS A 6 18.52 -12.36 18.48
C LYS A 6 18.80 -13.57 17.60
N ASN A 7 19.70 -14.47 18.02
CA ASN A 7 20.02 -15.68 17.27
C ASN A 7 18.87 -16.69 17.31
N HIS A 8 18.23 -16.86 18.47
CA HIS A 8 17.10 -17.78 18.63
C HIS A 8 15.86 -17.30 17.86
N PHE A 9 15.63 -15.99 17.81
CA PHE A 9 14.59 -15.37 17.00
C PHE A 9 14.84 -15.58 15.50
N LEU A 10 16.08 -15.36 15.03
CA LEU A 10 16.46 -15.58 13.64
C LEU A 10 16.21 -17.04 13.21
N LEU A 11 16.62 -18.00 14.05
CA LEU A 11 16.38 -19.42 13.84
C LEU A 11 14.89 -19.74 13.78
N ALA A 12 14.08 -19.17 14.68
CA ALA A 12 12.64 -19.35 14.67
C ALA A 12 11.98 -18.83 13.37
N VAL A 13 12.42 -17.66 12.86
CA VAL A 13 11.91 -17.11 11.60
C VAL A 13 12.26 -17.99 10.41
N VAL A 14 13.53 -18.41 10.32
CA VAL A 14 13.98 -19.27 9.21
C VAL A 14 13.24 -20.62 9.26
N ALA A 15 13.08 -21.21 10.44
CA ALA A 15 12.33 -22.46 10.61
C ALA A 15 10.85 -22.30 10.25
N ALA A 16 10.18 -21.24 10.71
CA ALA A 16 8.78 -20.98 10.39
C ALA A 16 8.55 -20.76 8.89
N VAL A 17 9.45 -20.03 8.21
CA VAL A 17 9.36 -19.82 6.76
C VAL A 17 9.60 -21.12 5.98
N LEU A 18 10.57 -21.94 6.40
CA LEU A 18 10.81 -23.25 5.80
C LEU A 18 9.59 -24.19 5.96
N LEU A 19 8.89 -24.12 7.10
CA LEU A 19 7.65 -24.88 7.35
C LEU A 19 6.47 -24.35 6.53
N ALA A 20 6.36 -23.05 6.28
CA ALA A 20 5.26 -22.44 5.54
C ALA A 20 5.33 -22.66 4.01
N ALA A 21 6.52 -22.93 3.47
CA ALA A 21 6.72 -23.13 2.02
C ALA A 21 6.07 -24.42 1.45
N THR A 22 5.38 -25.23 2.27
CA THR A 22 4.71 -26.46 1.84
C THR A 22 3.22 -26.31 1.51
N ALA A 23 2.64 -25.10 1.49
CA ALA A 23 1.23 -24.91 1.15
C ALA A 23 1.02 -24.61 -0.34
N SER A 24 0.37 -25.55 -1.02
CA SER A 24 0.12 -25.58 -2.47
C SER A 24 -0.85 -24.50 -2.96
N ARG A 25 -0.65 -24.11 -4.23
CA ARG A 25 -1.39 -23.14 -5.03
C ARG A 25 -2.91 -23.39 -5.02
N VAL A 26 -3.70 -22.41 -4.60
CA VAL A 26 -5.13 -22.34 -4.92
C VAL A 26 -5.27 -21.63 -6.27
N THR A 27 -5.70 -22.36 -7.28
CA THR A 27 -6.04 -21.81 -8.60
C THR A 27 -7.37 -21.07 -8.52
N VAL A 28 -7.36 -19.76 -8.79
CA VAL A 28 -8.57 -18.94 -8.95
C VAL A 28 -9.10 -19.13 -10.36
N THR A 29 -10.19 -19.89 -10.51
CA THR A 29 -10.98 -19.93 -11.77
C THR A 29 -11.88 -18.69 -11.82
N SER A 30 -11.53 -17.75 -12.70
CA SER A 30 -12.37 -16.59 -13.05
C SER A 30 -13.55 -17.01 -13.92
N LEU A 31 -14.76 -16.58 -13.57
CA LEU A 31 -15.92 -16.55 -14.47
C LEU A 31 -16.11 -15.11 -14.94
N ALA A 32 -15.77 -14.86 -16.21
CA ALA A 32 -16.16 -13.64 -16.90
C ALA A 32 -17.66 -13.69 -17.19
N ASN A 33 -18.41 -12.65 -16.80
CA ASN A 33 -19.75 -12.43 -17.34
C ASN A 33 -19.78 -11.09 -18.06
N THR A 34 -20.04 -11.18 -19.37
CA THR A 34 -20.11 -10.09 -20.32
C THR A 34 -21.54 -9.61 -20.39
N THR A 35 -21.81 -8.35 -20.07
CA THR A 35 -23.11 -7.75 -20.37
C THR A 35 -22.94 -6.41 -21.05
N THR A 36 -23.23 -6.41 -22.34
CA THR A 36 -23.33 -5.26 -23.24
C THR A 36 -24.65 -4.52 -22.99
N ALA A 37 -24.63 -3.18 -22.99
CA ALA A 37 -25.83 -2.40 -23.22
C ALA A 37 -25.51 -1.19 -24.12
N ILE A 38 -26.29 -1.08 -25.20
CA ILE A 38 -26.24 -0.11 -26.29
C ILE A 38 -27.48 0.78 -26.17
N SER A 39 -27.40 2.00 -26.75
CA SER A 39 -28.49 2.93 -27.16
C SER A 39 -28.66 4.14 -26.22
N THR A 40 -28.90 5.39 -26.65
CA THR A 40 -29.42 5.92 -27.92
C THR A 40 -29.11 7.43 -28.03
N SER A 41 -29.05 7.92 -29.25
CA SER A 41 -28.80 9.30 -29.69
C SER A 41 -29.86 10.34 -29.27
N GLY A 42 -29.41 11.54 -28.86
CA GLY A 42 -30.25 12.75 -28.76
C GLY A 42 -29.47 14.00 -29.20
N ARG A 43 -29.90 14.63 -30.31
CA ARG A 43 -29.42 15.94 -30.80
C ARG A 43 -30.21 17.05 -30.12
N ALA A 44 -29.54 18.14 -29.72
CA ALA A 44 -30.11 19.49 -29.73
C ALA A 44 -28.99 20.52 -29.87
N ALA A 45 -29.16 21.44 -30.80
CA ALA A 45 -28.28 22.56 -31.09
C ALA A 45 -28.78 23.84 -30.40
N ALA A 46 -27.87 24.73 -29.99
CA ALA A 46 -28.08 26.18 -30.05
C ALA A 46 -26.74 26.92 -29.84
N ALA A 47 -26.48 27.87 -30.73
CA ALA A 47 -25.34 28.77 -30.72
C ALA A 47 -25.53 29.91 -29.71
N GLY A 48 -24.43 30.36 -29.12
CA GLY A 48 -24.34 31.59 -28.34
C GLY A 48 -22.93 31.76 -27.77
N VAL A 49 -22.15 32.68 -28.34
CA VAL A 49 -20.85 33.14 -27.80
C VAL A 49 -21.14 34.42 -27.02
N PRO A 50 -20.71 34.54 -25.75
CA PRO A 50 -19.53 35.39 -25.49
C PRO A 50 -18.65 34.98 -24.28
N ALA A 51 -17.45 35.59 -24.29
CA ALA A 51 -16.50 35.78 -23.19
C ALA A 51 -15.66 34.58 -22.72
N ARG A 52 -14.40 34.52 -23.20
CA ARG A 52 -13.29 33.90 -22.46
C ARG A 52 -13.01 34.74 -21.22
N VAL A 53 -13.71 34.44 -20.13
CA VAL A 53 -13.13 34.59 -18.80
C VAL A 53 -12.11 33.47 -18.67
N ALA A 54 -10.83 33.80 -18.63
CA ALA A 54 -9.80 32.84 -18.23
C ALA A 54 -10.01 32.55 -16.74
N ASN A 55 -11.01 31.72 -16.45
CA ASN A 55 -11.14 31.10 -15.16
C ASN A 55 -10.02 30.08 -15.11
N THR A 56 -8.88 30.48 -14.56
CA THR A 56 -7.85 29.57 -14.10
C THR A 56 -8.46 28.80 -12.93
N THR A 57 -9.40 27.90 -13.24
CA THR A 57 -9.82 26.85 -12.35
C THR A 57 -8.53 26.06 -12.16
N ALA A 58 -7.83 26.30 -11.06
CA ALA A 58 -6.86 25.37 -10.55
C ALA A 58 -7.61 24.04 -10.51
N ALA A 59 -7.34 23.18 -11.51
CA ALA A 59 -7.87 21.84 -11.51
C ALA A 59 -7.41 21.29 -10.16
N ALA A 60 -8.34 21.12 -9.23
CA ALA A 60 -8.04 20.54 -7.93
C ALA A 60 -7.34 19.22 -8.27
N ALA A 61 -6.02 19.19 -8.03
CA ALA A 61 -5.23 18.02 -8.33
C ALA A 61 -5.93 16.85 -7.64
N ALA A 62 -6.13 15.74 -8.35
CA ALA A 62 -6.70 14.56 -7.74
C ALA A 62 -5.86 14.24 -6.49
N PRO A 63 -6.50 13.91 -5.35
CA PRO A 63 -5.76 13.58 -4.14
C PRO A 63 -4.75 12.50 -4.47
N THR A 64 -3.56 12.59 -3.88
CA THR A 64 -2.52 11.57 -4.08
C THR A 64 -2.75 10.40 -3.12
N VAL A 65 -2.05 9.28 -3.34
CA VAL A 65 -2.07 8.16 -2.39
C VAL A 65 -1.56 8.58 -1.00
N TYR A 66 -0.62 9.53 -0.94
CA TYR A 66 -0.09 10.05 0.31
C TYR A 66 -1.14 10.87 1.06
N ASP A 67 -1.96 11.64 0.36
CA ASP A 67 -3.09 12.36 0.95
C ASP A 67 -4.17 11.39 1.46
N MET A 68 -4.41 10.30 0.72
CA MET A 68 -5.30 9.22 1.16
C MET A 68 -4.79 8.60 2.47
N LEU A 69 -3.51 8.26 2.58
CA LEU A 69 -2.92 7.70 3.80
C LEU A 69 -3.11 8.64 5.00
N VAL A 70 -2.81 9.92 4.83
CA VAL A 70 -2.99 10.93 5.88
C VAL A 70 -4.45 11.02 6.34
N LYS A 71 -5.40 10.93 5.41
CA LYS A 71 -6.84 10.93 5.73
C LYS A 71 -7.24 9.77 6.64
N TYR A 72 -6.59 8.61 6.52
CA TYR A 72 -6.84 7.43 7.36
C TYR A 72 -5.94 7.35 8.60
N GLY A 73 -5.13 8.39 8.88
CA GLY A 73 -4.28 8.46 10.07
C GLY A 73 -2.87 7.90 9.89
N PHE A 74 -2.48 7.59 8.65
CA PHE A 74 -1.14 7.08 8.35
C PHE A 74 -0.20 8.20 7.90
N PRO A 75 1.08 8.15 8.33
CA PRO A 75 2.07 9.08 7.83
C PRO A 75 2.43 8.72 6.37
N PRO A 76 2.71 9.70 5.50
CA PRO A 76 2.90 9.45 4.06
C PRO A 76 4.12 8.59 3.74
N GLY A 77 5.12 8.56 4.63
CA GLY A 77 6.36 7.83 4.44
C GLY A 77 6.30 6.33 4.74
N ILE A 78 5.12 5.76 4.96
CA ILE A 78 4.95 4.30 4.91
C ILE A 78 5.07 3.74 3.49
N LEU A 79 4.87 4.58 2.48
CA LEU A 79 5.06 4.25 1.06
C LEU A 79 6.29 4.97 0.50
N PRO A 80 7.02 4.35 -0.44
CA PRO A 80 8.12 5.00 -1.14
C PRO A 80 7.60 6.16 -1.99
N ALA A 81 8.47 7.12 -2.25
CA ALA A 81 8.20 8.24 -3.14
C ALA A 81 8.02 7.74 -4.59
N GLY A 82 7.18 8.43 -5.36
CA GLY A 82 7.01 8.17 -6.80
C GLY A 82 5.88 7.21 -7.16
N ALA A 83 4.88 7.04 -6.29
CA ALA A 83 3.65 6.36 -6.68
C ALA A 83 3.00 7.04 -7.90
N GLN A 84 2.69 6.26 -8.93
CA GLN A 84 2.12 6.75 -10.19
C GLN A 84 0.61 6.97 -10.10
N GLY A 85 -0.06 6.25 -9.19
CA GLY A 85 -1.49 6.36 -8.95
C GLY A 85 -1.98 5.36 -7.92
N TYR A 86 -3.26 5.49 -7.56
CA TYR A 86 -3.95 4.54 -6.70
C TYR A 86 -5.43 4.45 -7.05
N THR A 87 -6.05 3.36 -6.63
CA THR A 87 -7.50 3.20 -6.56
C THR A 87 -7.90 2.99 -5.10
N LEU A 88 -9.10 3.43 -4.74
CA LEU A 88 -9.69 3.23 -3.43
C LEU A 88 -11.19 3.00 -3.62
N ASN A 89 -11.68 1.88 -3.10
CA ASN A 89 -13.11 1.64 -2.95
C ASN A 89 -13.57 2.26 -1.63
N PRO A 90 -14.45 3.28 -1.65
CA PRO A 90 -14.92 3.92 -0.44
C PRO A 90 -15.85 3.04 0.41
N ASP A 91 -16.43 1.99 -0.16
CA ASP A 91 -17.42 1.15 0.53
C ASP A 91 -16.76 0.16 1.50
N ASP A 92 -15.63 -0.44 1.11
CA ASP A 92 -14.93 -1.48 1.87
C ASP A 92 -13.48 -1.12 2.24
N GLY A 93 -13.00 0.06 1.80
CA GLY A 93 -11.64 0.52 2.04
C GLY A 93 -10.58 -0.21 1.22
N SER A 94 -10.94 -1.09 0.29
CA SER A 94 -9.95 -1.78 -0.54
C SER A 94 -9.20 -0.78 -1.43
N PHE A 95 -7.88 -0.87 -1.44
CA PHE A 95 -7.04 0.02 -2.23
C PHE A 95 -5.97 -0.75 -3.01
N GLN A 96 -5.51 -0.11 -4.07
CA GLN A 96 -4.36 -0.55 -4.85
C GLN A 96 -3.47 0.64 -5.17
N VAL A 97 -2.17 0.50 -4.96
CA VAL A 97 -1.16 1.51 -5.31
C VAL A 97 -0.30 0.99 -6.44
N THR A 98 -0.02 1.84 -7.42
CA THR A 98 0.88 1.52 -8.54
C THR A 98 2.17 2.32 -8.41
N LEU A 99 3.29 1.60 -8.30
CA LEU A 99 4.65 2.13 -8.34
C LEU A 99 5.25 1.92 -9.76
N PRO A 100 6.27 2.69 -10.16
CA PRO A 100 6.94 2.52 -11.45
C PRO A 100 7.58 1.14 -11.64
N GLY A 101 7.87 0.43 -10.55
CA GLY A 101 8.45 -0.90 -10.54
C GLY A 101 8.59 -1.43 -9.12
N ASP A 102 9.12 -2.65 -8.99
CA ASP A 102 9.57 -3.17 -7.71
C ASP A 102 10.67 -2.26 -7.14
N CYS A 103 10.63 -2.04 -5.84
CA CYS A 103 11.46 -1.05 -5.15
C CYS A 103 11.99 -1.63 -3.85
N VAL A 104 13.26 -1.35 -3.54
CA VAL A 104 13.85 -1.67 -2.24
C VAL A 104 14.33 -0.39 -1.59
N VAL A 105 14.02 -0.22 -0.31
CA VAL A 105 14.45 0.92 0.51
C VAL A 105 15.10 0.42 1.79
N ASP A 106 16.02 1.22 2.31
CA ASP A 106 16.62 1.03 3.62
C ASP A 106 16.08 2.09 4.59
N VAL A 107 15.32 1.65 5.60
CA VAL A 107 14.72 2.54 6.60
C VAL A 107 15.11 2.04 7.98
N GLN A 108 15.82 2.87 8.75
CA GLN A 108 16.24 2.58 10.12
C GLN A 108 16.91 1.19 10.32
N GLY A 109 17.72 0.77 9.34
CA GLY A 109 18.44 -0.50 9.37
C GLY A 109 17.63 -1.73 8.93
N TYR A 110 16.40 -1.52 8.44
CA TYR A 110 15.58 -2.56 7.82
C TYR A 110 15.52 -2.37 6.31
N LYS A 111 15.65 -3.46 5.56
CA LYS A 111 15.40 -3.49 4.12
C LYS A 111 13.94 -3.83 3.89
N LEU A 112 13.21 -2.91 3.28
CA LEU A 112 11.82 -3.09 2.86
C LEU A 112 11.78 -3.23 1.34
N ARG A 113 11.04 -4.22 0.85
CA ARG A 113 10.74 -4.41 -0.56
C ARG A 113 9.27 -4.08 -0.78
N TYR A 114 9.03 -3.21 -1.73
CA TYR A 114 7.73 -2.87 -2.27
C TYR A 114 7.64 -3.48 -3.66
N ARG A 115 6.53 -4.15 -3.97
CA ARG A 115 6.23 -4.56 -5.35
C ARG A 115 5.66 -3.40 -6.13
N SER A 116 5.69 -3.51 -7.46
CA SER A 116 5.06 -2.53 -8.35
C SER A 116 3.58 -2.30 -8.06
N GLN A 117 2.89 -3.31 -7.53
CA GLN A 117 1.50 -3.23 -7.10
C GLN A 117 1.38 -3.61 -5.63
N ILE A 118 0.74 -2.72 -4.85
CA ILE A 118 0.50 -2.88 -3.42
C ILE A 118 -1.01 -2.86 -3.21
N TYR A 119 -1.52 -3.80 -2.41
CA TYR A 119 -2.95 -3.97 -2.14
C TYR A 119 -3.20 -4.00 -0.65
N GLY A 120 -4.40 -3.64 -0.23
CA GLY A 120 -4.86 -3.84 1.15
C GLY A 120 -6.24 -3.24 1.37
N ASN A 121 -6.71 -3.29 2.61
CA ASN A 121 -7.93 -2.64 3.05
C ASN A 121 -7.58 -1.60 4.10
N VAL A 122 -7.90 -0.32 3.84
CA VAL A 122 -7.61 0.78 4.74
C VAL A 122 -8.84 1.14 5.57
N HIS A 123 -8.61 1.27 6.88
CA HIS A 123 -9.54 1.80 7.85
C HIS A 123 -8.89 2.94 8.64
N ALA A 124 -9.64 3.59 9.51
CA ALA A 124 -9.08 4.65 10.34
C ALA A 124 -8.08 4.04 11.34
N GLY A 125 -6.78 4.30 11.14
CA GLY A 125 -5.71 3.79 11.99
C GLY A 125 -5.22 2.38 11.66
N SER A 126 -5.93 1.59 10.84
CA SER A 126 -5.51 0.24 10.47
C SER A 126 -5.45 0.01 8.94
N ILE A 127 -4.51 -0.81 8.51
CA ILE A 127 -4.47 -1.41 7.18
C ILE A 127 -4.36 -2.91 7.37
N ASP A 128 -5.33 -3.65 6.82
CA ASP A 128 -5.41 -5.10 6.92
C ASP A 128 -5.20 -5.74 5.54
N GLY A 129 -4.71 -6.98 5.53
CA GLY A 129 -4.54 -7.75 4.28
C GLY A 129 -3.56 -7.11 3.29
N LEU A 130 -2.59 -6.35 3.81
CA LEU A 130 -1.55 -5.71 3.03
C LEU A 130 -0.76 -6.77 2.25
N ASP A 131 -0.62 -6.53 0.94
CA ASP A 131 0.14 -7.39 0.05
C ASP A 131 1.05 -6.55 -0.85
N GLY A 132 2.25 -7.06 -1.09
CA GLY A 132 3.28 -6.37 -1.86
C GLY A 132 4.23 -5.48 -1.06
N VAL A 133 4.18 -5.51 0.27
CA VAL A 133 5.23 -4.95 1.14
C VAL A 133 5.88 -6.09 1.92
N SER A 134 7.21 -6.12 1.99
CA SER A 134 7.94 -7.17 2.70
C SER A 134 9.20 -6.64 3.38
N VAL A 135 9.53 -7.16 4.55
CA VAL A 135 10.77 -6.85 5.27
C VAL A 135 11.78 -7.98 5.13
N LYS A 136 13.06 -7.64 4.99
CA LYS A 136 14.13 -8.62 4.96
C LYS A 136 14.53 -9.02 6.38
N ILE A 137 14.40 -10.31 6.68
CA ILE A 137 14.86 -10.90 7.95
C ILE A 137 15.88 -12.00 7.61
N ALA A 138 17.13 -11.81 8.04
CA ALA A 138 18.25 -12.66 7.65
C ALA A 138 18.38 -12.80 6.12
N ILE A 139 18.05 -13.97 5.57
CA ILE A 139 18.13 -14.29 4.15
C ILE A 139 16.76 -14.34 3.45
N VAL A 140 15.66 -14.16 4.18
CA VAL A 140 14.29 -14.28 3.65
C VAL A 140 13.57 -12.94 3.65
N TRP A 141 12.61 -12.80 2.73
CA TRP A 141 11.64 -11.70 2.71
C TRP A 141 10.35 -12.19 3.35
N VAL A 142 9.87 -11.46 4.35
CA VAL A 142 8.62 -11.77 5.06
C VAL A 142 7.61 -10.68 4.74
N GLY A 143 6.41 -11.06 4.30
CA GLY A 143 5.33 -10.14 3.99
C GLY A 143 4.87 -9.38 5.24
N ILE A 144 4.60 -8.09 5.08
CA ILE A 144 3.89 -7.28 6.07
C ILE A 144 2.42 -7.30 5.66
N HIS A 145 1.55 -7.74 6.57
CA HIS A 145 0.13 -7.97 6.30
C HIS A 145 -0.78 -6.98 7.00
N ASP A 146 -0.40 -6.52 8.19
CA ASP A 146 -1.23 -5.58 8.95
C ASP A 146 -0.39 -4.42 9.47
N VAL A 147 -0.97 -3.23 9.48
CA VAL A 147 -0.34 -2.00 9.95
C VAL A 147 -1.33 -1.23 10.82
N GLU A 148 -0.97 -0.98 12.07
CA GLU A 148 -1.84 -0.30 13.04
C GLU A 148 -1.17 0.98 13.56
N VAL A 149 -1.93 2.05 13.75
CA VAL A 149 -1.49 3.30 14.38
C VAL A 149 -2.19 3.45 15.73
N ASP A 150 -1.40 3.41 16.80
CA ASP A 150 -1.90 3.60 18.17
C ASP A 150 -0.95 4.49 18.96
N GLY A 151 -1.49 5.43 19.73
CA GLY A 151 -0.70 6.25 20.66
C GLY A 151 0.44 7.07 20.04
N GLY A 152 0.44 7.32 18.71
CA GLY A 152 1.53 8.00 17.99
C GLY A 152 2.64 7.07 17.50
N ASP A 153 2.52 5.77 17.73
CA ASP A 153 3.34 4.73 17.15
C ASP A 153 2.61 4.05 15.99
N ILE A 154 3.39 3.49 15.07
CA ILE A 154 2.94 2.62 13.99
C ILE A 154 3.53 1.22 14.19
N THR A 155 2.66 0.22 14.18
CA THR A 155 3.03 -1.19 14.37
C THR A 155 2.85 -1.95 13.07
N PHE A 156 3.94 -2.54 12.58
CA PHE A 156 3.93 -3.41 11.41
C PHE A 156 3.88 -4.88 11.83
N HIS A 157 2.97 -5.65 11.24
CA HIS A 157 2.81 -7.08 11.48
C HIS A 157 3.30 -7.89 10.28
N ALA A 158 4.26 -8.77 10.52
CA ALA A 158 4.87 -9.64 9.52
C ALA A 158 4.85 -11.10 10.02
N GLY A 159 3.78 -11.83 9.67
CA GLY A 159 3.53 -13.16 10.21
C GLY A 159 3.35 -13.13 11.74
N ALA A 160 4.12 -13.93 12.47
CA ALA A 160 4.06 -13.98 13.94
C ALA A 160 4.89 -12.88 14.65
N ILE A 161 5.39 -11.89 13.89
CA ILE A 161 6.28 -10.85 14.40
C ILE A 161 5.62 -9.50 14.22
N SER A 162 5.77 -8.64 15.21
CA SER A 162 5.38 -7.23 15.10
C SER A 162 6.54 -6.30 15.45
N LYS A 163 6.49 -5.08 14.92
CA LYS A 163 7.42 -4.02 15.29
C LYS A 163 6.69 -2.69 15.37
N SER A 164 6.63 -2.13 16.58
CA SER A 164 6.21 -0.76 16.83
C SER A 164 7.37 0.23 16.65
N SER A 165 7.08 1.39 16.07
CA SER A 165 8.01 2.51 15.85
C SER A 165 7.25 3.84 15.86
N PRO A 166 7.89 4.96 16.25
CA PRO A 166 7.24 6.26 16.26
C PRO A 166 6.76 6.67 14.86
N ALA A 167 5.49 7.07 14.72
CA ALA A 167 4.92 7.51 13.44
C ALA A 167 5.63 8.77 12.89
N GLY A 168 6.23 9.58 13.77
CA GLY A 168 7.08 10.72 13.41
C GLY A 168 8.29 10.34 12.55
N GLY A 169 8.78 9.10 12.63
CA GLY A 169 9.88 8.60 11.80
C GLY A 169 9.49 8.34 10.33
N PHE A 170 8.20 8.44 9.99
CA PHE A 170 7.65 8.10 8.67
C PHE A 170 7.01 9.30 7.99
N GLN A 171 7.36 10.53 8.36
CA GLN A 171 6.79 11.74 7.73
C GLN A 171 7.33 12.00 6.32
N THR A 172 8.43 11.37 5.94
CA THR A 172 9.06 11.55 4.63
C THR A 172 9.14 10.22 3.90
N SER A 173 8.60 10.18 2.68
CA SER A 173 8.64 8.99 1.83
C SER A 173 10.07 8.68 1.39
N PRO A 174 10.57 7.45 1.63
CA PRO A 174 11.89 7.06 1.18
C PRO A 174 11.93 6.96 -0.34
N SER A 175 13.07 7.29 -0.95
CA SER A 175 13.28 7.09 -2.39
C SER A 175 13.71 5.65 -2.67
N CYS A 176 13.23 5.09 -3.78
CA CYS A 176 13.69 3.79 -4.27
C CYS A 176 15.16 3.83 -4.66
N GLN A 177 15.90 2.78 -4.30
CA GLN A 177 17.29 2.56 -4.72
C GLN A 177 17.39 1.88 -6.07
#